data_AF-A0A7C7GZL0-F1
#
_entry.id   AF-A0A7C7GZL0-F1
#
_cell.length_a   1.000
_cell.length_b   1.000
_cell.length_c   1.000
_cell.angle_alpha   90.00
_cell.angle_beta   90.00
_cell.angle_gamma   90.00
#
_symmetry.space_group_name_H-M   'P 1'
#
loop_
_entity.id
_entity.type
_entity.pdbx_description
1 polymer ?
#
loop_
_entity_poly.entity_id
_entity_poly.type
_entity_poly.pdbx_seq_one_letter_code
_entity_poly.pdbx_strand_id
1 'polypeptide(L)'
;GSRLQPSSDGNPPTSVGGNLKLITLLGFDAIPAILDPEFVDVGVADTEMTPDELVLGLSINGESKAYSIPMLSSHEIVNDVVGGVPLAVTW
;
A
#
# COMPACT_ATOMS: atom_id res chain seq x y z
N GLY A 1 -14.74 5.42 19.15
CA GLY A 1 -14.09 6.36 18.23
C GLY A 1 -13.04 7.13 19.00
N SER A 2 -11.77 6.83 18.77
CA SER A 2 -10.66 7.57 19.37
C SER A 2 -9.73 8.00 18.24
N ARG A 3 -9.71 9.31 17.97
CA ARG A 3 -8.78 9.95 17.06
C ARG A 3 -7.42 9.96 17.76
N LEU A 4 -6.40 9.34 17.15
CA LEU A 4 -5.03 9.44 17.62
C LEU A 4 -4.59 10.91 17.55
N GLN A 5 -4.22 11.48 18.70
CA GLN A 5 -3.51 12.75 18.78
C GLN A 5 -2.00 12.45 18.67
N PRO A 6 -1.22 13.21 17.90
CA PRO A 6 0.23 13.07 17.89
C PRO A 6 0.81 13.44 19.27
N SER A 7 1.77 12.65 19.74
CA SER A 7 2.50 12.88 21.00
C SER A 7 3.43 14.09 20.91
N SER A 8 3.49 14.83 22.01
CA SER A 8 4.18 16.12 22.17
C SER A 8 5.59 15.99 22.75
N ASP A 9 6.34 14.96 22.39
CA ASP A 9 7.68 14.74 22.95
C ASP A 9 8.73 15.49 22.12
N GLY A 10 8.76 16.81 22.37
CA GLY A 10 9.59 17.79 21.69
C GLY A 10 11.08 17.68 22.02
N ASN A 11 11.78 16.80 21.33
CA ASN A 11 13.21 17.00 21.08
C ASN A 11 13.43 17.22 19.57
N PRO A 12 13.90 18.41 19.14
CA PRO A 12 14.05 18.68 17.72
C PRO A 12 15.19 17.85 17.13
N PRO A 13 15.02 17.17 15.99
CA PRO A 13 16.16 16.72 15.21
C PRO A 13 16.98 17.94 14.82
N THR A 14 18.28 17.88 15.13
CA THR A 14 19.32 18.85 14.81
C THR A 14 19.10 19.49 13.43
N SER A 15 19.00 20.82 13.41
CA SER A 15 18.77 21.63 12.22
C SER A 15 19.86 21.40 11.17
N VAL A 16 19.50 20.68 10.10
CA VAL A 16 20.23 20.75 8.84
C VAL A 16 19.82 22.07 8.19
N GLY A 17 20.75 23.02 8.16
CA GLY A 17 20.54 24.38 7.67
C GLY A 17 20.21 24.42 6.19
N GLY A 18 18.91 24.44 5.89
CA GLY A 18 18.33 24.74 4.59
C GLY A 18 16.84 25.05 4.77
N ASN A 19 16.33 26.10 4.13
CA ASN A 19 14.90 26.40 4.10
C ASN A 19 14.18 25.34 3.25
N LEU A 20 13.85 24.19 3.85
CA LEU A 20 13.06 23.16 3.20
C LEU A 20 11.59 23.61 3.21
N LYS A 21 11.05 23.89 2.03
CA LYS A 21 9.63 24.17 1.84
C LYS A 21 8.91 22.84 1.68
N LEU A 22 8.03 22.50 2.62
CA LEU A 22 7.07 21.42 2.41
C LEU A 22 6.10 21.86 1.30
N ILE A 23 6.01 21.07 0.24
CA ILE A 23 5.10 21.30 -0.88
C ILE A 23 4.13 20.12 -0.92
N THR A 24 2.83 20.42 -0.79
CA THR A 24 1.76 19.45 -0.97
C THR A 24 1.51 19.28 -2.47
N LEU A 25 1.85 18.11 -3.02
CA LEU A 25 1.68 17.80 -4.45
C LEU A 25 0.27 17.31 -4.77
N LEU A 26 -0.29 16.50 -3.87
CA LEU A 26 -1.64 15.94 -3.99
C LEU A 26 -2.48 16.33 -2.76
N GLY A 27 -3.80 16.40 -2.93
CA GLY A 27 -4.72 16.65 -1.83
C GLY A 27 -4.62 15.59 -0.73
N PHE A 28 -5.15 15.91 0.45
CA PHE A 28 -5.36 14.91 1.50
C PHE A 28 -6.23 13.75 0.95
N ASP A 29 -5.84 12.51 1.22
CA ASP A 29 -6.47 11.27 0.73
C ASP A 29 -6.53 11.10 -0.80
N ALA A 30 -5.68 11.80 -1.55
CA ALA A 30 -5.66 11.68 -3.01
C ALA A 30 -5.17 10.33 -3.56
N ILE A 31 -4.55 9.49 -2.72
CA ILE A 31 -4.15 8.11 -3.06
C ILE A 31 -4.83 7.19 -2.05
N PRO A 32 -6.00 6.64 -2.39
CA PRO A 32 -6.77 5.83 -1.45
C PRO A 32 -6.19 4.43 -1.34
N ALA A 33 -6.04 3.95 -0.09
CA ALA A 33 -5.73 2.55 0.16
C ALA A 33 -6.89 1.65 -0.30
N ILE A 34 -6.56 0.46 -0.79
CA ILE A 34 -7.54 -0.60 -1.03
C ILE A 34 -7.78 -1.34 0.28
N LEU A 35 -9.02 -1.39 0.74
CA LEU A 35 -9.39 -1.99 2.04
C LEU A 35 -10.07 -3.35 1.92
N ASP A 36 -10.63 -3.63 0.74
CA ASP A 36 -11.32 -4.88 0.41
C ASP A 36 -10.88 -5.28 -1.00
N PRO A 37 -9.71 -5.95 -1.13
CA PRO A 37 -9.16 -6.29 -2.44
C PRO A 37 -9.96 -7.41 -3.11
N GLU A 38 -10.35 -7.19 -4.36
CA GLU A 38 -10.93 -8.22 -5.21
C GLU A 38 -9.84 -8.88 -6.07
N PHE A 39 -9.91 -10.21 -6.18
CA PHE A 39 -8.97 -11.01 -6.98
C PHE A 39 -9.71 -11.70 -8.12
N VAL A 40 -9.06 -11.74 -9.27
CA VAL A 40 -9.52 -12.49 -10.43
C VAL A 40 -8.88 -13.88 -10.45
N ASP A 41 -9.51 -14.83 -11.14
CA ASP A 41 -8.89 -16.13 -11.36
C ASP A 41 -7.80 -16.06 -12.46
N VAL A 42 -7.01 -17.13 -12.55
CA VAL A 42 -5.87 -17.22 -13.47
C VAL A 42 -6.28 -17.01 -14.94
N GLY A 43 -7.44 -17.53 -15.35
CA GLY A 43 -7.90 -17.40 -16.74
C GLY A 43 -8.26 -15.95 -17.11
N VAL A 44 -8.80 -15.17 -16.16
CA VAL A 44 -9.03 -13.74 -16.36
C VAL A 44 -7.69 -12.99 -16.36
N ALA A 45 -6.80 -13.28 -15.41
CA ALA A 45 -5.48 -12.67 -15.34
C ALA A 45 -4.66 -12.87 -16.63
N ASP A 46 -4.71 -14.07 -17.23
CA ASP A 46 -4.05 -14.39 -18.51
C ASP A 46 -4.52 -13.49 -19.67
N THR A 47 -5.72 -12.91 -19.57
CA THR A 47 -6.28 -12.03 -20.62
C THR A 47 -6.11 -10.53 -20.34
N GLU A 48 -6.02 -10.13 -19.06
CA GLU A 48 -6.00 -8.73 -18.65
C GLU A 48 -4.60 -8.21 -18.31
N MET A 49 -3.66 -9.10 -17.95
CA MET A 49 -2.30 -8.76 -17.57
C MET A 49 -1.31 -9.01 -18.70
N THR A 50 -0.16 -8.31 -18.68
CA THR A 50 0.92 -8.63 -19.62
C THR A 50 1.74 -9.82 -19.10
N PRO A 51 2.31 -10.67 -19.98
CA PRO A 51 3.09 -11.84 -19.54
C PRO A 51 4.33 -11.51 -18.67
N ASP A 52 4.82 -10.28 -18.76
CA ASP A 52 5.97 -9.73 -18.04
C ASP A 52 5.57 -8.76 -16.92
N GLU A 53 4.27 -8.64 -16.60
CA GLU A 53 3.79 -7.77 -15.54
C GLU A 53 4.35 -8.23 -14.18
N LEU A 54 4.94 -7.28 -13.45
CA LEU A 54 5.45 -7.55 -12.11
C LEU A 54 4.32 -7.71 -11.11
N VAL A 55 4.47 -8.72 -10.27
CA VAL A 55 3.59 -8.98 -9.13
C VAL A 55 4.39 -9.13 -7.85
N LEU A 56 3.80 -8.72 -6.73
CA LEU A 56 4.22 -9.13 -5.40
C LEU A 56 3.46 -10.42 -5.05
N GLY A 57 4.17 -11.54 -4.96
CA GLY A 57 3.61 -12.82 -4.55
C GLY A 57 3.71 -13.03 -3.04
N LEU A 58 2.65 -13.52 -2.41
CA LEU A 58 2.62 -13.86 -0.99
C LEU A 58 1.95 -15.22 -0.77
N SER A 59 2.52 -16.03 0.12
CA SER A 59 1.90 -17.29 0.58
C SER A 59 1.98 -17.41 2.09
N ILE A 60 0.82 -17.53 2.76
CA ILE A 60 0.69 -17.65 4.21
C ILE A 60 -0.35 -18.74 4.51
N ASN A 61 -0.01 -19.69 5.38
CA ASN A 61 -0.90 -20.76 5.84
C ASN A 61 -1.63 -21.54 4.72
N GLY A 62 -0.97 -21.70 3.56
CA GLY A 62 -1.51 -22.44 2.41
C GLY A 62 -2.40 -21.59 1.48
N GLU A 63 -2.67 -20.33 1.81
CA GLU A 63 -3.30 -19.37 0.91
C GLU A 63 -2.22 -18.56 0.18
N SER A 64 -2.32 -18.49 -1.14
CA SER A 64 -1.39 -17.76 -2.00
C SER A 64 -2.12 -16.71 -2.82
N LYS A 65 -1.58 -15.49 -2.84
CA LYS A 65 -2.11 -14.37 -3.63
C LYS A 65 -0.98 -13.67 -4.37
N ALA A 66 -1.32 -13.04 -5.49
CA ALA A 66 -0.42 -12.18 -6.26
C ALA A 66 -1.06 -10.80 -6.43
N TYR A 67 -0.29 -9.75 -6.15
CA TYR A 67 -0.72 -8.36 -6.23
C TYR A 67 0.01 -7.67 -7.38
N SER A 68 -0.73 -7.08 -8.32
CA SER A 68 -0.16 -6.31 -9.44
C SER A 68 0.61 -5.09 -8.94
N ILE A 69 1.87 -4.95 -9.35
CA ILE A 69 2.69 -3.76 -9.04
C ILE A 69 2.12 -2.49 -9.69
N PRO A 70 1.65 -2.50 -10.97
CA PRO A 70 0.93 -1.36 -11.54
C PRO A 70 -0.29 -0.91 -10.72
N MET A 71 -1.08 -1.87 -10.23
CA MET A 71 -2.25 -1.58 -9.39
C MET A 71 -1.84 -0.96 -8.05
N LEU A 72 -0.82 -1.54 -7.40
CA LEU A 72 -0.24 -1.02 -6.15
C LEU A 72 0.36 0.37 -6.34
N SER A 73 1.03 0.65 -7.46
CA SER A 73 1.59 1.97 -7.75
C SER A 73 0.53 3.07 -7.83
N SER A 74 -0.73 2.70 -8.09
CA SER A 74 -1.87 3.63 -8.18
C SER A 74 -2.62 3.79 -6.85
N HIS A 75 -2.44 2.86 -5.90
CA HIS A 75 -3.20 2.81 -4.63
C HIS A 75 -2.32 2.73 -3.37
N GLU A 76 -1.00 2.65 -3.55
CA GLU A 76 0.14 2.57 -2.62
C GLU A 76 0.07 1.51 -1.51
N ILE A 77 -1.10 1.25 -0.92
CA ILE A 77 -1.34 0.31 0.17
C ILE A 77 -2.61 -0.51 -0.11
N VAL A 78 -2.50 -1.83 0.08
CA VAL A 78 -3.64 -2.75 0.17
C VAL A 78 -3.67 -3.35 1.56
N ASN A 79 -4.78 -3.22 2.29
CA ASN A 79 -5.02 -3.95 3.52
C ASN A 79 -5.77 -5.25 3.21
N ASP A 80 -5.19 -6.39 3.56
CA ASP A 80 -5.73 -7.72 3.23
C ASP A 80 -5.60 -8.67 4.43
N VAL A 81 -6.28 -9.81 4.35
CA VAL A 81 -6.13 -10.96 5.23
C VAL A 81 -5.78 -12.17 4.36
N VAL A 82 -4.59 -12.74 4.56
CA VAL A 82 -4.13 -13.92 3.81
C VAL A 82 -3.79 -15.02 4.80
N GLY A 83 -4.38 -16.21 4.61
CA GLY A 83 -4.18 -17.34 5.51
C GLY A 83 -4.62 -17.04 6.95
N GLY A 84 -5.59 -16.13 7.14
CA GLY A 84 -6.04 -15.64 8.44
C GLY A 84 -5.14 -14.59 9.11
N VAL A 85 -4.08 -14.12 8.44
CA VAL A 85 -3.16 -13.10 8.98
C VAL A 85 -3.47 -11.74 8.36
N PRO A 86 -3.81 -10.71 9.17
CA PRO A 86 -4.00 -9.36 8.67
C PRO A 86 -2.65 -8.72 8.30
N LEU A 87 -2.59 -8.06 7.15
CA LEU A 87 -1.37 -7.45 6.63
C LEU A 87 -1.67 -6.22 5.76
N ALA A 88 -0.64 -5.40 5.58
CA ALA A 88 -0.61 -4.31 4.60
C ALA A 88 0.44 -4.62 3.52
N VAL A 89 0.01 -4.66 2.26
CA VAL A 89 0.89 -4.80 1.08
C VAL A 89 1.21 -3.41 0.55
N THR A 90 2.50 -3.13 0.32
CA THR A 90 3.01 -1.85 -0.18
C THR A 90 4.17 -2.11 -1.15
N TRP A 91 4.45 -1.13 -2.02
CA TRP A 91 5.54 -1.15 -3.00
C TRP A 91 6.33 0.15 -2.97
#